data_AF-A0A6J1L5U5-F1
#
_entry.id   AF-A0A6J1L5U5-F1
#
_cell.length_a   1.000
_cell.length_b   1.000
_cell.length_c   1.000
_cell.angle_alpha   90.00
_cell.angle_beta   90.00
_cell.angle_gamma   90.00
#
_symmetry.space_group_name_H-M   'P 1'
#
loop_
_entity.id
_entity.type
_entity.pdbx_description
1 polymer ?
#
loop_
_entity_poly.entity_id
_entity_poly.type
_entity_poly.pdbx_seq_one_letter_code
_entity_poly.pdbx_strand_id
1 'polypeptide(L)'
;MSRRISSRYVFETVENTRTFRHHCCINNQIVECQTCLSVVGRNEPYSHHWLGGPDDQHIKLGLEEMKLLKHIELERIQTFFLCDGSARSRTNAFILEAGTEAVPQLLRFLNFGAKQLEVTIGFYVSVARKRMYYESTPVRIVNHFDIKETVDMVFSILLEKITSFVMLHHCVPLEACIIKRIKVIVMRQMIGKPQLPLQYRVKTNMNYFHNKQSTGVNVNITLLSKSIVSYHEQRLGNFPTSQKVNLYCMRMCSSTKEAFVVPYFLSDEDVNNTPTFLILTNVAGEFEGLHEIRNLRRFLKADSQDHIFECRQCKSHFADRSQYALHKQIACGAGFMVWQIEQDSTELYENCLLLPKQFFKFDWFGIGH
;
A
#
# COMPACT_ATOMS: atom_id res chain seq x y z
N MET A 1 11.45 -1.61 24.62
CA MET A 1 11.06 -0.23 24.28
C MET A 1 11.18 -0.06 22.76
N SER A 2 10.06 0.15 22.06
CA SER A 2 10.07 0.33 20.61
C SER A 2 10.85 1.59 20.23
N ARG A 3 11.74 1.51 19.24
CA ARG A 3 12.53 2.65 18.76
C ARG A 3 11.57 3.73 18.26
N ARG A 4 11.70 4.96 18.74
CA ARG A 4 10.87 6.08 18.27
C ARG A 4 11.40 6.50 16.91
N ILE A 5 10.70 6.10 15.86
CA ILE A 5 10.98 6.48 14.48
C ILE A 5 9.89 7.47 14.07
N SER A 6 10.27 8.68 13.66
CA SER A 6 9.36 9.59 12.96
C SER A 6 9.99 10.10 11.68
N SER A 7 9.17 10.27 10.66
CA SER A 7 9.60 10.90 9.42
C SER A 7 9.16 12.36 9.39
N ARG A 8 10.05 13.21 8.87
CA ARG A 8 9.79 14.61 8.59
C ARG A 8 10.23 14.92 7.17
N TYR A 9 9.35 15.56 6.41
CA TYR A 9 9.65 16.01 5.05
C TYR A 9 9.84 17.53 5.07
N VAL A 10 10.95 18.00 4.51
CA VAL A 10 11.38 19.40 4.59
C VAL A 10 11.61 19.93 3.18
N PHE A 11 11.02 21.10 2.91
CA PHE A 11 11.36 21.92 1.76
C PHE A 11 12.17 23.11 2.26
N GLU A 12 13.35 23.29 1.70
CA GLU A 12 14.23 24.40 1.98
C GLU A 12 14.52 25.15 0.69
N THR A 13 14.46 26.48 0.72
CA THR A 13 14.89 27.32 -0.40
C THR A 13 16.12 28.09 0.03
N VAL A 14 17.26 27.78 -0.57
CA VAL A 14 18.54 28.43 -0.27
C VAL A 14 19.06 29.05 -1.57
N GLU A 15 19.31 30.36 -1.54
CA GLU A 15 19.80 31.15 -2.67
C GLU A 15 18.95 30.98 -3.95
N ASN A 16 19.46 30.16 -4.88
CA ASN A 16 18.90 29.86 -6.20
C ASN A 16 18.41 28.42 -6.34
N THR A 17 18.34 27.67 -5.24
CA THR A 17 17.89 26.28 -5.25
C THR A 17 16.75 26.05 -4.28
N ARG A 18 15.88 25.11 -4.64
CA ARG A 18 14.90 24.51 -3.75
C ARG A 18 15.30 23.06 -3.54
N THR A 19 15.38 22.66 -2.28
CA THR A 19 15.78 21.31 -1.87
C THR A 19 14.65 20.66 -1.11
N PHE A 20 14.36 19.41 -1.44
CA PHE A 20 13.49 18.52 -0.70
C PHE A 20 14.32 17.47 0.04
N ARG A 21 14.08 17.31 1.34
CA ARG A 21 14.73 16.28 2.17
C ARG A 21 13.68 15.50 2.95
N HIS A 22 13.93 14.20 3.11
CA HIS A 22 13.23 13.35 4.06
C HIS A 22 14.19 13.03 5.21
N HIS A 23 13.80 13.40 6.42
CA HIS A 23 14.54 13.12 7.63
C HIS A 23 13.85 11.99 8.39
N CYS A 24 14.60 10.95 8.72
CA CYS A 24 14.21 9.90 9.64
C CYS A 24 14.76 10.26 11.03
N CYS A 25 13.88 10.58 11.96
CA CYS A 25 14.20 10.84 13.35
C CYS A 25 14.17 9.52 14.12
N ILE A 26 15.33 8.99 14.49
CA ILE A 26 15.45 7.79 15.31
C ILE A 26 15.96 8.20 16.69
N ASN A 27 15.14 8.06 17.74
CA ASN A 27 15.51 8.44 19.11
C ASN A 27 16.06 9.88 19.20
N ASN A 28 15.39 10.84 18.56
CA ASN A 28 15.78 12.26 18.43
C ASN A 28 17.05 12.54 17.60
N GLN A 29 17.71 11.52 17.04
CA GLN A 29 18.75 11.71 16.03
C GLN A 29 18.12 11.84 14.65
N ILE A 30 18.44 12.92 13.94
CA ILE A 30 17.95 13.20 12.60
C ILE A 30 18.92 12.55 11.60
N VAL A 31 18.42 11.59 10.82
CA VAL A 31 19.14 10.93 9.74
C VAL A 31 18.51 11.33 8.41
N GLU A 32 19.30 11.90 7.50
CA GLU A 32 18.81 12.25 6.17
C GLU A 32 18.71 11.02 5.27
N CYS A 33 17.54 10.83 4.66
CA CYS A 33 17.30 9.77 3.71
C CYS A 33 17.94 10.11 2.37
N GLN A 34 18.93 9.30 1.97
CA GLN A 34 19.68 9.49 0.73
C GLN A 34 18.86 9.24 -0.54
N THR A 35 17.74 8.53 -0.44
CA THR A 35 16.91 8.19 -1.61
C THR A 35 15.81 9.21 -1.92
N CYS A 36 15.52 10.09 -0.97
CA CYS A 36 14.49 11.11 -1.10
C CYS A 36 15.04 12.51 -1.41
N LEU A 37 16.36 12.71 -1.35
CA LEU A 37 16.96 14.03 -1.61
C LEU A 37 16.69 14.46 -3.07
N SER A 38 16.16 15.66 -3.24
CA SER A 38 15.91 16.23 -4.57
C SER A 38 16.18 17.73 -4.57
N VAL A 39 16.88 18.22 -5.59
CA VAL A 39 17.29 19.63 -5.73
C VAL A 39 16.86 20.14 -7.10
N VAL A 40 16.18 21.28 -7.13
CA VAL A 40 15.76 21.97 -8.36
C VAL A 40 16.09 23.46 -8.26
N GLY A 41 16.05 24.17 -9.39
CA GLY A 41 16.20 25.62 -9.40
C GLY A 41 15.06 26.30 -8.61
N ARG A 42 15.33 27.44 -7.97
CA ARG A 42 14.36 28.14 -7.12
C ARG A 42 13.04 28.49 -7.81
N ASN A 43 13.11 28.80 -9.11
CA ASN A 43 11.95 29.19 -9.92
C ASN A 43 11.33 28.01 -10.69
N GLU A 44 11.90 26.81 -10.55
CA GLU A 44 11.34 25.61 -11.15
C GLU A 44 10.02 25.22 -10.44
N PRO A 45 9.05 24.66 -11.18
CA PRO A 45 7.85 24.08 -10.60
C PRO A 45 8.17 23.04 -9.50
N TYR A 46 7.34 22.98 -8.45
CA TYR A 46 7.47 21.96 -7.39
C TYR A 46 7.44 20.54 -7.94
N SER A 47 6.67 20.30 -9.01
CA SER A 47 6.58 19.02 -9.71
C SER A 47 7.93 18.49 -10.20
N HIS A 48 8.90 19.37 -10.50
CA HIS A 48 10.21 18.99 -11.02
C HIS A 48 11.03 18.15 -10.04
N HIS A 49 10.76 18.29 -8.73
CA HIS A 49 11.37 17.42 -7.72
C HIS A 49 11.05 15.93 -7.92
N TRP A 50 9.97 15.62 -8.65
CA TRP A 50 9.39 14.28 -8.75
C TRP A 50 9.58 13.63 -10.13
N LEU A 51 10.22 14.33 -11.08
CA LEU A 51 10.31 13.94 -12.50
C LEU A 51 11.38 12.88 -12.85
N GLY A 52 12.15 12.37 -11.89
CA GLY A 52 13.31 11.51 -12.20
C GLY A 52 13.81 10.58 -11.11
N GLY A 53 12.96 10.15 -10.17
CA GLY A 53 13.35 9.21 -9.12
C GLY A 53 13.07 7.74 -9.47
N PRO A 54 13.76 6.77 -8.84
CA PRO A 54 13.36 5.37 -8.89
C PRO A 54 11.91 5.24 -8.42
N ASP A 55 11.06 4.74 -9.31
CA ASP A 55 9.62 4.63 -9.09
C ASP A 55 9.26 3.24 -8.61
N ASP A 56 9.63 2.93 -7.35
CA ASP A 56 9.25 1.68 -6.68
C ASP A 56 7.73 1.55 -6.45
N GLN A 57 6.96 2.60 -6.72
CA GLN A 57 5.54 2.73 -6.42
C GLN A 57 4.68 2.29 -7.59
N HIS A 58 5.05 2.73 -8.79
CA HIS A 58 4.24 2.48 -9.97
C HIS A 58 4.78 1.32 -10.80
N ILE A 59 3.87 0.49 -11.28
CA ILE A 59 4.21 -0.59 -12.22
C ILE A 59 3.90 -0.14 -13.64
N LYS A 60 4.74 -0.53 -14.59
CA LYS A 60 4.49 -0.33 -16.02
C LYS A 60 4.43 -1.70 -16.66
N LEU A 61 3.22 -2.09 -17.08
CA LEU A 61 3.02 -3.36 -17.75
C LEU A 61 3.30 -3.20 -19.25
N GLY A 62 4.13 -4.08 -19.79
CA GLY A 62 4.29 -4.26 -21.23
C GLY A 62 3.07 -4.94 -21.85
N LEU A 63 3.06 -5.05 -23.18
CA LEU A 63 1.95 -5.68 -23.93
C LEU A 63 1.70 -7.14 -23.48
N GLU A 64 2.76 -7.90 -23.21
CA GLU A 64 2.65 -9.30 -22.78
C GLU A 64 2.09 -9.43 -21.35
N GLU A 65 2.48 -8.54 -20.44
CA GLU A 65 1.93 -8.46 -19.09
C GLU A 65 0.44 -8.08 -19.11
N MET A 66 0.06 -7.15 -19.98
CA MET A 66 -1.35 -6.78 -20.17
C MET A 66 -2.18 -7.93 -20.77
N LYS A 67 -1.63 -8.69 -21.72
CA LYS A 67 -2.28 -9.90 -22.26
C LYS A 67 -2.47 -10.96 -21.18
N LEU A 68 -1.45 -11.17 -20.34
CA LEU A 68 -1.52 -12.10 -19.21
C LEU A 68 -2.61 -11.67 -18.21
N LEU A 69 -2.68 -10.39 -17.86
CA LEU A 69 -3.73 -9.87 -16.99
C LEU A 69 -5.12 -10.06 -17.59
N LYS A 70 -5.28 -9.81 -18.89
CA LYS A 70 -6.53 -10.05 -19.61
C LYS A 70 -6.90 -11.53 -19.65
N HIS A 71 -5.94 -12.43 -19.80
CA HIS A 71 -6.19 -13.87 -19.73
C HIS A 71 -6.68 -14.29 -18.33
N ILE A 72 -6.06 -13.77 -17.27
CA ILE A 72 -6.52 -13.97 -15.88
C ILE A 72 -7.96 -13.49 -15.69
N GLU A 73 -8.33 -12.35 -16.29
CA GLU A 73 -9.71 -11.83 -16.26
C GLU A 73 -10.70 -12.75 -16.99
N LEU A 74 -10.35 -13.19 -18.19
CA LEU A 74 -11.21 -14.04 -19.03
C LEU A 74 -11.46 -15.41 -18.38
N GLU A 75 -10.41 -16.04 -17.87
CA GLU A 75 -10.48 -17.34 -17.18
C GLU A 75 -10.92 -17.23 -15.71
N ARG A 76 -11.22 -16.02 -15.24
CA ARG A 76 -11.65 -15.74 -13.86
C ARG A 76 -10.71 -16.36 -12.81
N ILE A 77 -9.41 -16.32 -13.06
CA ILE A 77 -8.40 -16.85 -12.15
C ILE A 77 -8.32 -15.92 -10.93
N GLN A 78 -8.75 -16.43 -9.78
CA GLN A 78 -8.74 -15.69 -8.52
C GLN A 78 -7.77 -16.29 -7.50
N THR A 79 -7.43 -17.56 -7.63
CA THR A 79 -6.56 -18.28 -6.68
C THR A 79 -5.15 -18.39 -7.24
N PHE A 80 -4.17 -17.97 -6.44
CA PHE A 80 -2.75 -18.01 -6.78
C PHE A 80 -1.97 -18.73 -5.70
N PHE A 81 -1.13 -19.69 -6.08
CA PHE A 81 -0.23 -20.39 -5.18
C PHE A 81 1.21 -19.94 -5.38
N LEU A 82 1.85 -19.58 -4.27
CA LEU A 82 3.28 -19.40 -4.17
C LEU A 82 3.87 -20.64 -3.51
N CYS A 83 4.81 -21.29 -4.18
CA CYS A 83 5.49 -22.49 -3.68
C CYS A 83 6.98 -22.20 -3.50
N ASP A 84 7.56 -22.66 -2.39
CA ASP A 84 9.02 -22.67 -2.22
C ASP A 84 9.63 -23.72 -3.16
N GLY A 85 10.14 -23.27 -4.30
CA GLY A 85 10.86 -24.10 -5.27
C GLY A 85 12.30 -24.45 -4.83
N SER A 86 12.78 -23.91 -3.71
CA SER A 86 14.13 -24.17 -3.22
C SER A 86 14.18 -25.39 -2.31
N ALA A 87 15.10 -26.32 -2.58
CA ALA A 87 15.24 -27.55 -1.80
C ALA A 87 15.74 -27.31 -0.35
N ARG A 88 16.13 -26.08 0.03
CA ARG A 88 16.91 -25.82 1.26
C ARG A 88 16.62 -24.50 2.03
N SER A 89 15.59 -23.71 1.74
CA SER A 89 15.37 -22.47 2.52
C SER A 89 14.59 -22.70 3.83
N ARG A 90 14.95 -21.96 4.88
CA ARG A 90 14.30 -22.00 6.20
C ARG A 90 12.90 -21.37 6.06
N THR A 91 11.86 -21.97 6.63
CA THR A 91 10.47 -21.45 6.67
C THR A 91 10.40 -19.92 6.84
N ASN A 92 11.21 -19.38 7.77
CA ASN A 92 11.23 -17.95 8.06
C ASN A 92 11.73 -17.08 6.90
N ALA A 93 12.68 -17.56 6.10
CA ALA A 93 13.16 -16.83 4.93
C ALA A 93 12.10 -16.79 3.84
N PHE A 94 11.45 -17.93 3.56
CA PHE A 94 10.35 -18.00 2.59
C PHE A 94 9.19 -17.09 2.99
N ILE A 95 8.75 -17.13 4.27
CA ILE A 95 7.68 -16.25 4.77
C ILE A 95 8.07 -14.77 4.64
N LEU A 96 9.32 -14.44 4.97
CA LEU A 96 9.81 -13.06 4.88
C LEU A 96 9.82 -12.57 3.43
N GLU A 97 10.36 -13.34 2.49
CA GLU A 97 10.37 -12.99 1.06
C GLU A 97 8.95 -12.92 0.48
N ALA A 98 8.09 -13.85 0.90
CA ALA A 98 6.69 -13.88 0.47
C ALA A 98 5.93 -12.62 0.92
N GLY A 99 6.07 -12.23 2.19
CA GLY A 99 5.39 -11.07 2.75
C GLY A 99 5.98 -9.74 2.28
N THR A 100 7.30 -9.66 2.13
CA THR A 100 7.96 -8.39 1.77
C THR A 100 7.95 -8.10 0.27
N GLU A 101 7.98 -9.12 -0.57
CA GLU A 101 8.14 -8.96 -2.03
C GLU A 101 7.10 -9.73 -2.85
N ALA A 102 6.97 -11.05 -2.66
CA ALA A 102 6.22 -11.89 -3.60
C ALA A 102 4.72 -11.54 -3.66
N VAL A 103 4.05 -11.50 -2.50
CA VAL A 103 2.62 -11.17 -2.41
C VAL A 103 2.37 -9.71 -2.81
N PRO A 104 3.13 -8.72 -2.32
CA PRO A 104 2.97 -7.34 -2.79
C PRO A 104 3.16 -7.18 -4.30
N GLN A 105 4.13 -7.87 -4.92
CA GLN A 105 4.34 -7.84 -6.37
C GLN A 105 3.11 -8.36 -7.13
N LEU A 106 2.59 -9.53 -6.72
CA LEU A 106 1.38 -10.11 -7.31
C LEU A 106 0.19 -9.15 -7.17
N LEU A 107 -0.04 -8.61 -5.97
CA LEU A 107 -1.17 -7.73 -5.72
C LEU A 107 -1.07 -6.42 -6.50
N ARG A 108 0.13 -5.86 -6.70
CA ARG A 108 0.30 -4.68 -7.57
C ARG A 108 -0.07 -5.00 -9.01
N PHE A 109 0.44 -6.11 -9.55
CA PHE A 109 0.09 -6.58 -10.90
C PHE A 109 -1.43 -6.73 -11.06
N LEU A 110 -2.09 -7.41 -10.12
CA LEU A 110 -3.55 -7.59 -10.15
C LEU A 110 -4.32 -6.28 -9.84
N ASN A 111 -3.71 -5.29 -9.20
CA ASN A 111 -4.34 -3.98 -9.01
C ASN A 111 -4.37 -3.16 -10.30
N PHE A 112 -3.59 -3.52 -11.33
CA PHE A 112 -3.58 -2.79 -12.59
C PHE A 112 -4.99 -2.77 -13.21
N GLY A 113 -5.49 -1.56 -13.49
CA GLY A 113 -6.86 -1.34 -13.97
C GLY A 113 -7.99 -1.59 -12.95
N ALA A 114 -7.69 -2.17 -11.78
CA ALA A 114 -8.69 -2.42 -10.74
C ALA A 114 -8.80 -1.24 -9.77
N LYS A 115 -10.02 -0.92 -9.34
CA LYS A 115 -10.29 0.12 -8.34
C LYS A 115 -10.11 -0.37 -6.92
N GLN A 116 -10.28 -1.66 -6.70
CA GLN A 116 -10.14 -2.28 -5.40
C GLN A 116 -9.79 -3.76 -5.56
N LEU A 117 -9.03 -4.29 -4.60
CA LEU A 117 -8.84 -5.72 -4.42
C LEU A 117 -9.54 -6.17 -3.13
N GLU A 118 -10.13 -7.34 -3.15
CA GLU A 118 -10.44 -8.10 -1.95
C GLU A 118 -9.55 -9.32 -1.90
N VAL A 119 -8.78 -9.46 -0.82
CA VAL A 119 -7.66 -10.39 -0.72
C VAL A 119 -7.84 -11.28 0.50
N THR A 120 -7.63 -12.58 0.30
CA THR A 120 -7.51 -13.57 1.36
C THR A 120 -6.17 -14.27 1.22
N ILE A 121 -5.48 -14.50 2.34
CA ILE A 121 -4.16 -15.15 2.36
C ILE A 121 -4.25 -16.37 3.27
N GLY A 122 -3.72 -17.49 2.81
CA GLY A 122 -3.67 -18.72 3.60
C GLY A 122 -2.34 -19.45 3.53
N PHE A 123 -1.95 -20.06 4.65
CA PHE A 123 -0.70 -20.78 4.82
C PHE A 123 -0.95 -22.27 5.00
N TYR A 124 -0.22 -23.08 4.22
CA TYR A 124 -0.14 -24.51 4.45
C TYR A 124 0.98 -24.79 5.43
N VAL A 125 0.61 -25.26 6.61
CA VAL A 125 1.50 -25.48 7.75
C VAL A 125 1.61 -26.97 8.00
N SER A 126 2.83 -27.50 7.96
CA SER A 126 3.11 -28.86 8.41
C SER A 126 3.70 -28.83 9.82
N VAL A 127 3.10 -29.54 10.75
CA VAL A 127 3.52 -29.63 12.14
C VAL A 127 3.27 -31.04 12.69
N ALA A 128 4.27 -31.64 13.35
CA ALA A 128 4.16 -32.96 13.99
C ALA A 128 3.50 -34.04 13.09
N ARG A 129 3.90 -34.09 11.80
CA ARG A 129 3.35 -34.96 10.74
C ARG A 129 1.89 -34.67 10.33
N LYS A 130 1.24 -33.67 10.89
CA LYS A 130 -0.07 -33.18 10.43
C LYS A 130 0.10 -32.03 9.45
N ARG A 131 -0.84 -31.92 8.51
CA ARG A 131 -0.98 -30.77 7.62
C ARG A 131 -2.18 -29.96 8.05
N MET A 132 -2.01 -28.65 8.12
CA MET A 132 -3.04 -27.70 8.49
C MET A 132 -3.05 -26.56 7.49
N TYR A 133 -4.22 -26.01 7.27
CA TYR A 133 -4.42 -24.83 6.44
C TYR A 133 -5.03 -23.73 7.28
N TYR A 134 -4.36 -22.58 7.31
CA TYR A 134 -4.80 -21.39 8.03
C TYR A 134 -5.13 -20.32 7.02
N GLU A 135 -6.33 -19.75 7.08
CA GLU A 135 -6.78 -18.72 6.14
C GLU A 135 -7.21 -17.46 6.87
N SER A 136 -6.81 -16.30 6.36
CA SER A 136 -7.24 -15.00 6.87
C SER A 136 -8.71 -14.73 6.55
N THR A 137 -9.30 -13.75 7.21
CA THR A 137 -10.53 -13.15 6.71
C THR A 137 -10.26 -12.30 5.46
N PRO A 138 -11.25 -12.10 4.57
CA PRO A 138 -11.08 -11.24 3.40
C PRO A 138 -10.80 -9.79 3.78
N VAL A 139 -9.81 -9.17 3.13
CA VAL A 139 -9.38 -7.79 3.37
C VAL A 139 -9.51 -6.97 2.11
N ARG A 140 -10.13 -5.80 2.21
CA ARG A 140 -10.32 -4.88 1.09
C ARG A 140 -9.18 -3.88 1.02
N ILE A 141 -8.44 -3.89 -0.08
CA ILE A 141 -7.40 -2.92 -0.43
C ILE A 141 -7.99 -1.97 -1.45
N VAL A 142 -8.24 -0.72 -1.04
CA VAL A 142 -8.94 0.28 -1.87
C VAL A 142 -7.96 1.26 -2.55
N ASN A 143 -6.70 1.26 -2.12
CA ASN A 143 -5.65 2.05 -2.74
C ASN A 143 -4.35 1.23 -2.79
N HIS A 144 -3.62 1.31 -3.90
CA HIS A 144 -2.40 0.54 -4.12
C HIS A 144 -1.28 0.87 -3.12
N PHE A 145 -1.27 2.06 -2.51
CA PHE A 145 -0.35 2.42 -1.44
C PHE A 145 -0.54 1.57 -0.17
N ASP A 146 -1.74 1.01 0.02
CA ASP A 146 -2.07 0.22 1.21
C ASP A 146 -1.69 -1.27 1.07
N ILE A 147 -1.24 -1.71 -0.13
CA ILE A 147 -0.95 -3.14 -0.41
C ILE A 147 0.05 -3.70 0.59
N LYS A 148 1.20 -3.05 0.76
CA LYS A 148 2.29 -3.56 1.60
C LYS A 148 1.85 -3.63 3.07
N GLU A 149 1.31 -2.52 3.60
CA GLU A 149 0.86 -2.46 5.00
C GLU A 149 -0.23 -3.50 5.29
N THR A 150 -1.13 -3.73 4.33
CA THR A 150 -2.16 -4.77 4.45
C THR A 150 -1.55 -6.16 4.51
N VAL A 151 -0.61 -6.49 3.61
CA VAL A 151 0.08 -7.78 3.60
C VAL A 151 0.84 -8.00 4.91
N ASP A 152 1.60 -7.00 5.37
CA ASP A 152 2.35 -7.05 6.63
C ASP A 152 1.43 -7.34 7.83
N MET A 153 0.27 -6.68 7.90
CA MET A 153 -0.73 -6.89 8.96
C MET A 153 -1.33 -8.31 8.91
N VAL A 154 -1.74 -8.76 7.71
CA VAL A 154 -2.34 -10.10 7.52
C VAL A 154 -1.34 -11.20 7.87
N PHE A 155 -0.10 -11.09 7.39
CA PHE A 155 0.97 -12.04 7.72
C PHE A 155 1.24 -12.07 9.22
N SER A 156 1.38 -10.91 9.87
CA SER A 156 1.65 -10.83 11.30
C SER A 156 0.59 -11.55 12.12
N ILE A 157 -0.69 -11.34 11.80
CA ILE A 157 -1.79 -11.96 12.55
C ILE A 157 -1.94 -13.44 12.21
N LEU A 158 -1.74 -13.86 10.94
CA LEU A 158 -1.70 -15.28 10.59
C LEU A 158 -0.63 -16.02 11.39
N LEU A 159 0.60 -15.48 11.44
CA LEU A 159 1.69 -16.10 12.17
C LEU A 159 1.44 -16.12 13.68
N GLU A 160 0.86 -15.06 14.25
CA GLU A 160 0.46 -15.03 15.66
C GLU A 160 -0.58 -16.13 15.97
N LYS A 161 -1.60 -16.29 15.11
CA LYS A 161 -2.64 -17.32 15.28
C LYS A 161 -2.09 -18.73 15.10
N ILE A 162 -1.24 -18.96 14.11
CA ILE A 162 -0.55 -20.25 13.91
C ILE A 162 0.28 -20.57 15.15
N THR A 163 1.10 -19.62 15.62
CA THR A 163 1.93 -19.79 16.81
C THR A 163 1.08 -20.16 18.02
N SER A 164 0.00 -19.41 18.26
CA SER A 164 -0.90 -19.64 19.40
C SER A 164 -1.55 -21.02 19.33
N PHE A 165 -2.09 -21.39 18.17
CA PHE A 165 -2.76 -22.67 17.98
C PHE A 165 -1.79 -23.85 18.12
N VAL A 166 -0.65 -23.78 17.46
CA VAL A 166 0.34 -24.86 17.47
C VAL A 166 0.98 -25.03 18.85
N MET A 167 1.27 -23.92 19.55
CA MET A 167 1.75 -23.99 20.93
C MET A 167 0.73 -24.67 21.85
N LEU A 168 -0.56 -24.35 21.70
CA LEU A 168 -1.62 -24.93 22.55
C LEU A 168 -1.91 -26.41 22.23
N HIS A 169 -1.91 -26.80 20.96
CA HIS A 169 -2.34 -28.15 20.54
C HIS A 169 -1.20 -29.14 20.31
N HIS A 170 0.01 -28.65 20.02
CA HIS A 170 1.17 -29.48 19.70
C HIS A 170 2.38 -29.24 20.59
N CYS A 171 2.34 -28.23 21.47
CA CYS A 171 3.43 -27.87 22.38
C CYS A 171 4.77 -27.64 21.66
N VAL A 172 4.73 -27.09 20.43
CA VAL A 172 5.94 -26.77 19.65
C VAL A 172 5.92 -25.31 19.20
N PRO A 173 7.10 -24.66 19.13
CA PRO A 173 7.19 -23.28 18.69
C PRO A 173 7.03 -23.16 17.17
N LEU A 174 6.83 -21.93 16.67
CA LEU A 174 6.61 -21.67 15.24
C LEU A 174 7.78 -22.16 14.37
N GLU A 175 9.00 -22.15 14.89
CA GLU A 175 10.21 -22.62 14.20
C GLU A 175 10.18 -24.12 13.89
N ALA A 176 9.37 -24.89 14.63
CA ALA A 176 9.14 -26.30 14.34
C ALA A 176 8.11 -26.53 13.22
N CYS A 177 7.44 -25.47 12.76
CA CYS A 177 6.49 -25.54 11.66
C CYS A 177 7.18 -25.37 10.31
N ILE A 178 6.66 -26.09 9.31
CA ILE A 178 7.11 -25.95 7.92
C ILE A 178 6.01 -25.29 7.11
N ILE A 179 6.30 -24.11 6.57
CA ILE A 179 5.42 -23.38 5.64
C ILE A 179 6.19 -23.24 4.33
N LYS A 180 5.69 -23.89 3.28
CA LYS A 180 6.30 -23.90 1.93
C LYS A 180 5.34 -23.55 0.82
N ARG A 181 4.08 -23.30 1.17
CA ARG A 181 3.01 -22.99 0.22
C ARG A 181 2.09 -21.94 0.82
N ILE A 182 1.90 -20.87 0.07
CA ILE A 182 0.98 -19.79 0.39
C ILE A 182 -0.08 -19.72 -0.71
N LYS A 183 -1.34 -19.63 -0.30
CA LYS A 183 -2.48 -19.39 -1.18
C LYS A 183 -2.90 -17.93 -1.04
N VAL A 184 -3.09 -17.26 -2.17
CA VAL A 184 -3.62 -15.90 -2.22
C VAL A 184 -4.85 -15.92 -3.11
N ILE A 185 -6.00 -15.57 -2.55
CA ILE A 185 -7.25 -15.41 -3.30
C ILE A 185 -7.46 -13.91 -3.49
N VAL A 186 -7.63 -13.48 -4.74
CA VAL A 186 -7.76 -12.07 -5.11
C VAL A 186 -8.99 -11.87 -5.99
N MET A 187 -9.93 -11.07 -5.50
CA MET A 187 -11.05 -10.59 -6.29
C MET A 187 -10.81 -9.14 -6.70
N ARG A 188 -10.89 -8.88 -8.00
CA ARG A 188 -10.66 -7.55 -8.60
C ARG A 188 -11.99 -6.86 -8.83
N GLN A 189 -12.13 -5.63 -8.34
CA GLN A 189 -13.30 -4.78 -8.60
C GLN A 189 -12.89 -3.64 -9.53
N MET A 190 -13.48 -3.60 -10.72
CA MET A 190 -13.17 -2.60 -11.76
C MET A 190 -13.97 -1.30 -11.59
N ILE A 191 -15.11 -1.36 -10.89
CA ILE A 191 -16.02 -0.23 -10.72
C ILE A 191 -15.80 0.37 -9.32
N GLY A 192 -15.60 1.68 -9.27
CA GLY A 192 -15.42 2.39 -8.02
C GLY A 192 -14.88 3.80 -8.22
N LYS A 193 -15.02 4.64 -7.19
CA LYS A 193 -14.36 5.95 -7.13
C LYS A 193 -12.97 5.79 -6.53
N PRO A 194 -11.97 6.51 -7.03
CA PRO A 194 -10.63 6.52 -6.42
C PRO A 194 -10.74 6.99 -4.97
N GLN A 195 -10.07 6.29 -4.06
CA GLN A 195 -10.05 6.63 -2.64
C GLN A 195 -8.65 6.99 -2.18
N LEU A 196 -8.57 7.75 -1.09
CA LEU A 196 -7.32 8.02 -0.41
C LEU A 196 -6.70 6.74 0.17
N PRO A 197 -5.36 6.65 0.24
CA PRO A 197 -4.67 5.67 1.06
C PRO A 197 -5.22 5.68 2.49
N LEU A 198 -5.22 4.52 3.13
CA LEU A 198 -5.85 4.32 4.44
C LEU A 198 -5.34 5.31 5.49
N GLN A 199 -4.03 5.55 5.53
CA GLN A 199 -3.39 6.52 6.43
C GLN A 199 -4.01 7.93 6.36
N TYR A 200 -4.45 8.38 5.18
CA TYR A 200 -5.09 9.68 5.00
C TYR A 200 -6.60 9.60 5.16
N ARG A 201 -7.21 8.48 4.74
CA ARG A 201 -8.65 8.23 4.90
C ARG A 201 -9.08 8.20 6.37
N VAL A 202 -8.27 7.62 7.25
CA VAL A 202 -8.57 7.64 8.69
C VAL A 202 -8.49 9.04 9.29
N LYS A 203 -7.60 9.91 8.79
CA LYS A 203 -7.48 11.31 9.23
C LYS A 203 -8.69 12.15 8.84
N THR A 204 -9.29 11.88 7.67
CA THR A 204 -10.46 12.61 7.15
C THR A 204 -11.80 12.09 7.71
N ASN A 205 -11.93 10.78 7.98
CA ASN A 205 -13.18 10.13 8.44
C ASN A 205 -13.62 10.43 9.89
N MET A 206 -12.98 11.35 10.61
CA MET A 206 -13.49 11.75 11.92
C MET A 206 -14.63 12.74 11.72
N ASN A 207 -15.84 12.35 12.14
CA ASN A 207 -17.14 13.03 12.18
C ASN A 207 -17.15 14.50 12.68
N TYR A 208 -16.34 15.37 12.09
CA TYR A 208 -16.19 16.80 12.40
C TYR A 208 -16.61 17.67 11.22
N PHE A 209 -17.47 17.15 10.34
CA PHE A 209 -18.04 17.86 9.19
C PHE A 209 -19.52 18.18 9.35
N HIS A 210 -20.02 18.26 10.58
CA HIS A 210 -21.16 19.14 10.84
C HIS A 210 -20.61 20.53 11.19
N ASN A 211 -21.01 21.51 10.38
CA ASN A 211 -20.79 22.94 10.55
C ASN A 211 -19.37 23.43 10.24
N LYS A 212 -19.07 23.59 8.95
CA LYS A 212 -18.67 24.90 8.40
C LYS A 212 -18.78 24.87 6.88
N GLN A 213 -19.42 25.91 6.37
CA GLN A 213 -19.70 26.17 4.96
C GLN A 213 -18.46 25.97 4.09
N SER A 214 -18.69 25.47 2.87
CA SER A 214 -17.77 25.53 1.74
C SER A 214 -17.15 26.93 1.64
N THR A 215 -15.82 27.02 1.66
CA THR A 215 -15.12 28.21 1.19
C THR A 215 -15.54 28.43 -0.28
N GLY A 216 -16.13 29.59 -0.55
CA GLY A 216 -16.93 29.89 -1.75
C GLY A 216 -16.17 30.07 -3.06
N VAL A 217 -15.16 29.25 -3.34
CA VAL A 217 -14.52 29.21 -4.66
C VAL A 217 -15.03 28.00 -5.41
N ASN A 218 -15.93 28.21 -6.37
CA ASN A 218 -16.43 27.17 -7.24
C ASN A 218 -15.34 26.80 -8.28
N VAL A 219 -14.38 25.97 -7.85
CA VAL A 219 -13.34 25.46 -8.75
C VAL A 219 -13.99 24.48 -9.72
N ASN A 220 -13.87 24.74 -11.03
CA ASN A 220 -14.33 23.80 -12.04
C ASN A 220 -13.38 22.58 -12.07
N ILE A 221 -13.77 21.53 -11.33
CA ILE A 221 -12.98 20.29 -11.19
C ILE A 221 -12.69 19.64 -12.54
N THR A 222 -13.61 19.74 -13.50
CA THR A 222 -13.42 19.18 -14.85
C THR A 222 -12.32 19.90 -15.60
N LEU A 223 -12.30 21.24 -15.54
CA LEU A 223 -11.27 22.06 -16.17
C LEU A 223 -9.91 21.86 -15.48
N LEU A 224 -9.90 21.79 -14.14
CA LEU A 224 -8.71 21.49 -13.35
C LEU A 224 -8.11 20.13 -13.72
N SER A 225 -8.96 19.09 -13.81
CA SER A 225 -8.52 17.74 -14.18
C SER A 225 -7.89 17.72 -15.58
N LYS A 226 -8.49 18.42 -16.56
CA LYS A 226 -7.93 18.55 -17.91
C LYS A 226 -6.56 19.24 -17.91
N SER A 227 -6.41 20.31 -17.13
CA SER A 227 -5.13 21.02 -17.00
C SER A 227 -4.06 20.14 -16.37
N ILE A 228 -4.41 19.32 -15.37
CA ILE A 228 -3.47 18.39 -14.73
C ILE A 228 -3.02 17.31 -15.71
N VAL A 229 -3.94 16.70 -16.45
CA VAL A 229 -3.60 15.68 -17.46
C VAL A 229 -2.67 16.25 -18.52
N SER A 230 -3.02 17.41 -19.10
CA SER A 230 -2.19 18.10 -20.08
C SER A 230 -0.80 18.45 -19.52
N TYR A 231 -0.73 18.85 -18.26
CA TYR A 231 0.52 19.20 -17.60
C TYR A 231 1.40 17.97 -17.34
N HIS A 232 0.79 16.86 -16.90
CA HIS A 232 1.48 15.59 -16.65
C HIS A 232 2.10 15.01 -17.94
N GLU A 233 1.42 15.16 -19.07
CA GLU A 233 1.91 14.70 -20.38
C GLU A 233 3.06 15.55 -20.92
N GLN A 234 3.02 16.87 -20.69
CA GLN A 234 4.03 17.80 -21.22
C GLN A 234 5.37 17.73 -20.48
N ARG A 235 5.40 17.19 -19.24
CA ARG A 235 6.58 16.97 -18.35
C ARG A 235 7.48 18.19 -18.06
N LEU A 236 7.41 19.28 -18.81
CA LEU A 236 8.26 20.47 -18.75
C LEU A 236 7.46 21.77 -18.94
N GLY A 237 6.13 21.72 -18.78
CA GLY A 237 5.26 22.89 -18.88
C GLY A 237 5.21 23.70 -17.58
N ASN A 238 4.58 24.88 -17.64
CA ASN A 238 4.12 25.62 -16.46
C ASN A 238 2.63 25.35 -16.25
N PHE A 239 2.24 25.05 -15.01
CA PHE A 239 0.83 24.83 -14.69
C PHE A 239 0.10 26.19 -14.80
N PRO A 240 -1.13 26.24 -15.34
CA PRO A 240 -1.82 27.50 -15.57
C PRO A 240 -1.97 28.30 -14.26
N THR A 241 -1.25 29.42 -14.15
CA THR A 241 -1.29 30.31 -12.97
C THR A 241 -2.66 30.96 -12.77
N SER A 242 -3.52 30.94 -13.78
CA SER A 242 -4.92 31.35 -13.70
C SER A 242 -5.75 30.47 -12.76
N GLN A 243 -5.33 29.22 -12.53
CA GLN A 243 -5.95 28.33 -11.57
C GLN A 243 -5.33 28.57 -10.20
N LYS A 244 -5.99 29.43 -9.40
CA LYS A 244 -5.64 29.72 -7.99
C LYS A 244 -5.94 28.51 -7.09
N VAL A 245 -5.14 27.46 -7.23
CA VAL A 245 -5.27 26.20 -6.48
C VAL A 245 -3.92 25.69 -6.01
N ASN A 246 -3.92 24.93 -4.92
CA ASN A 246 -2.77 24.15 -4.48
C ASN A 246 -2.97 22.69 -4.87
N LEU A 247 -1.95 22.07 -5.45
CA LEU A 247 -1.92 20.66 -5.81
C LEU A 247 -0.84 19.95 -5.03
N TYR A 248 -1.21 18.80 -4.49
CA TYR A 248 -0.32 17.87 -3.82
C TYR A 248 -0.33 16.53 -4.55
N CYS A 249 0.74 15.75 -4.41
CA CYS A 249 0.80 14.38 -4.88
C CYS A 249 1.32 13.44 -3.80
N MET A 250 1.06 12.14 -3.98
CA MET A 250 1.57 11.07 -3.14
C MET A 250 2.97 10.66 -3.59
N ARG A 251 3.84 10.35 -2.63
CA ARG A 251 5.15 9.74 -2.84
C ARG A 251 5.37 8.67 -1.79
N MET A 252 6.28 7.74 -2.05
CA MET A 252 6.76 6.74 -1.11
C MET A 252 8.28 6.81 -1.03
N CYS A 253 8.81 6.74 0.18
CA CYS A 253 10.24 6.68 0.39
C CYS A 253 10.73 5.28 0.04
N SER A 254 11.69 5.14 -0.88
CA SER A 254 12.23 3.81 -1.22
C SER A 254 12.97 3.16 -0.05
N SER A 255 13.51 3.93 0.90
CA SER A 255 14.21 3.40 2.08
C SER A 255 13.26 3.00 3.21
N THR A 256 12.37 3.90 3.64
CA THR A 256 11.46 3.63 4.78
C THR A 256 10.15 2.96 4.35
N LYS A 257 9.84 2.97 3.05
CA LYS A 257 8.56 2.50 2.47
C LYS A 257 7.34 3.24 3.01
N GLU A 258 7.54 4.40 3.62
CA GLU A 258 6.48 5.27 4.10
C GLU A 258 5.92 6.08 2.94
N ALA A 259 4.59 6.16 2.86
CA ALA A 259 3.90 7.00 1.89
C ALA A 259 3.59 8.38 2.50
N PHE A 260 3.84 9.44 1.75
CA PHE A 260 3.73 10.82 2.20
C PHE A 260 3.17 11.73 1.10
N VAL A 261 2.67 12.88 1.49
CA VAL A 261 2.05 13.86 0.59
C VAL A 261 2.97 15.07 0.46
N VAL A 262 3.30 15.43 -0.78
CA VAL A 262 4.19 16.56 -1.10
C VAL A 262 3.53 17.57 -2.03
N PRO A 263 3.93 18.85 -1.98
CA PRO A 263 3.54 19.84 -2.95
C PRO A 263 3.90 19.41 -4.38
N TYR A 264 2.94 19.59 -5.28
CA TYR A 264 3.09 19.43 -6.72
C TYR A 264 3.01 20.78 -7.44
N PHE A 265 2.10 21.65 -6.99
CA PHE A 265 1.97 23.05 -7.43
C PHE A 265 1.39 23.87 -6.29
N LEU A 266 1.91 25.08 -6.04
CA LEU A 266 1.38 26.01 -5.05
C LEU A 266 1.16 27.36 -5.73
N SER A 267 -0.07 27.90 -5.64
CA SER A 267 -0.36 29.26 -6.07
C SER A 267 -0.20 30.19 -4.87
N ASP A 268 0.73 31.14 -4.94
CA ASP A 268 1.28 31.86 -3.78
C ASP A 268 0.30 32.52 -2.78
N GLU A 269 0.87 32.74 -1.59
CA GLU A 269 0.50 33.52 -0.39
C GLU A 269 -0.52 32.98 0.62
N ASP A 270 -1.68 32.45 0.24
CA ASP A 270 -2.66 31.98 1.24
C ASP A 270 -3.00 30.49 1.13
N VAL A 271 -2.10 29.67 1.66
CA VAL A 271 -2.28 28.21 1.74
C VAL A 271 -3.54 27.81 2.51
N ASN A 272 -4.06 28.66 3.40
CA ASN A 272 -5.25 28.32 4.18
C ASN A 272 -6.56 28.63 3.43
N ASN A 273 -6.57 29.62 2.54
CA ASN A 273 -7.76 30.03 1.79
C ASN A 273 -7.78 29.55 0.33
N THR A 274 -6.63 29.14 -0.22
CA THR A 274 -6.54 28.58 -1.56
C THR A 274 -7.09 27.14 -1.60
N PRO A 275 -8.05 26.83 -2.50
CA PRO A 275 -8.55 25.48 -2.69
C PRO A 275 -7.40 24.49 -2.93
N THR A 276 -7.35 23.44 -2.12
CA THR A 276 -6.23 22.50 -2.09
C THR A 276 -6.70 21.11 -2.48
N PHE A 277 -5.99 20.46 -3.39
CA PHE A 277 -6.34 19.14 -3.90
C PHE A 277 -5.15 18.19 -3.85
N LEU A 278 -5.43 16.92 -3.57
CA LEU A 278 -4.51 15.80 -3.78
C LEU A 278 -4.79 15.16 -5.15
N ILE A 279 -3.75 15.00 -5.94
CA ILE A 279 -3.76 14.21 -7.18
C ILE A 279 -3.78 12.73 -6.79
N LEU A 280 -4.81 12.01 -7.24
CA LEU A 280 -4.93 10.57 -7.08
C LEU A 280 -4.44 9.87 -8.33
N THR A 281 -3.57 8.89 -8.16
CA THR A 281 -3.04 8.06 -9.23
C THR A 281 -3.42 6.60 -9.06
N ASN A 282 -3.45 5.86 -10.15
CA ASN A 282 -3.54 4.40 -10.13
C ASN A 282 -2.16 3.77 -9.84
N VAL A 283 -2.12 2.44 -9.78
CA VAL A 283 -0.87 1.68 -9.59
C VAL A 283 0.15 1.88 -10.72
N ALA A 284 -0.25 2.45 -11.86
CA ALA A 284 0.64 2.79 -12.97
C ALA A 284 1.14 4.26 -12.94
N GLY A 285 0.67 5.05 -11.97
CA GLY A 285 1.00 6.47 -11.86
C GLY A 285 0.14 7.37 -12.74
N GLU A 286 -0.89 6.82 -13.39
CA GLU A 286 -1.82 7.57 -14.23
C GLU A 286 -2.85 8.28 -13.37
N PHE A 287 -3.27 9.46 -13.81
CA PHE A 287 -4.26 10.27 -13.11
C PHE A 287 -5.64 9.57 -13.05
N GLU A 288 -6.18 9.41 -11.84
CA GLU A 288 -7.53 8.88 -11.64
C GLU A 288 -8.53 9.92 -11.16
N GLY A 289 -8.06 10.99 -10.53
CA GLY A 289 -8.93 12.03 -10.02
C GLY A 289 -8.28 12.94 -8.99
N LEU A 290 -9.14 13.74 -8.34
CA LEU A 290 -8.74 14.72 -7.33
C LEU A 290 -9.50 14.50 -6.04
N HIS A 291 -8.81 14.71 -4.92
CA HIS A 291 -9.42 14.77 -3.60
C HIS A 291 -9.22 16.15 -3.00
N GLU A 292 -10.31 16.85 -2.69
CA GLU A 292 -10.26 18.14 -2.00
C GLU A 292 -9.77 17.98 -0.55
N ILE A 293 -8.72 18.69 -0.19
CA ILE A 293 -8.18 18.74 1.17
C ILE A 293 -8.72 19.98 1.87
N ARG A 294 -9.73 19.80 2.72
CA ARG A 294 -10.36 20.91 3.45
C ARG A 294 -9.55 21.45 4.62
N ASN A 295 -8.72 20.61 5.25
CA ASN A 295 -7.86 21.01 6.37
C ASN A 295 -6.45 20.47 6.15
N LEU A 296 -5.65 21.24 5.42
CA LEU A 296 -4.30 20.85 5.03
C LEU A 296 -3.39 20.58 6.23
N ARG A 297 -3.45 21.44 7.27
CA ARG A 297 -2.63 21.30 8.47
C ARG A 297 -2.89 19.96 9.16
N ARG A 298 -4.14 19.55 9.28
CA ARG A 298 -4.50 18.23 9.85
C ARG A 298 -4.14 17.08 8.92
N PHE A 299 -4.35 17.25 7.62
CA PHE A 299 -4.10 16.23 6.61
C PHE A 299 -2.62 15.86 6.52
N LEU A 300 -1.75 16.86 6.54
CA LEU A 300 -0.29 16.69 6.49
C LEU A 300 0.35 16.42 7.86
N LYS A 301 -0.40 16.58 8.96
CA LYS A 301 0.13 16.31 10.30
C LYS A 301 0.52 14.83 10.38
N ALA A 302 1.75 14.55 10.79
CA ALA A 302 2.11 13.22 11.25
C ALA A 302 1.19 12.86 12.42
N ASP A 303 0.77 11.60 12.52
CA ASP A 303 0.02 11.17 13.70
C ASP A 303 0.93 11.42 14.91
N SER A 304 0.49 12.30 15.81
CA SER A 304 1.28 12.71 16.96
C SER A 304 1.56 11.48 17.83
N GLN A 305 2.81 11.33 18.26
CA GLN A 305 3.39 10.15 18.90
C GLN A 305 2.78 9.76 20.27
N ASP A 306 1.67 10.37 20.67
CA ASP A 306 1.09 10.26 22.02
C ASP A 306 -0.24 9.51 22.07
N HIS A 307 -0.69 8.89 20.98
CA HIS A 307 -1.93 8.12 20.95
C HIS A 307 -1.65 6.65 20.63
N ILE A 308 -1.53 5.84 21.68
CA ILE A 308 -1.60 4.39 21.55
C ILE A 308 -3.08 4.03 21.36
N PHE A 309 -3.40 3.41 20.23
CA PHE A 309 -4.74 2.87 19.97
C PHE A 309 -4.84 1.44 20.52
N GLU A 310 -5.89 1.14 21.28
CA GLU A 310 -6.13 -0.21 21.82
C GLU A 310 -7.31 -0.89 21.09
N CYS A 311 -7.15 -2.14 20.61
CA CYS A 311 -8.31 -2.97 20.20
C CYS A 311 -9.05 -3.40 21.47
N ARG A 312 -10.31 -2.97 21.62
CA ARG A 312 -11.13 -3.33 22.77
C ARG A 312 -11.39 -4.84 22.88
N GLN A 313 -11.31 -5.57 21.76
CA GLN A 313 -11.56 -7.01 21.69
C GLN A 313 -10.35 -7.83 22.14
N CYS A 314 -9.16 -7.57 21.60
CA CYS A 314 -7.96 -8.38 21.88
C CYS A 314 -6.90 -7.68 22.74
N LYS A 315 -7.12 -6.41 23.13
CA LYS A 315 -6.20 -5.60 23.94
C LYS A 315 -4.86 -5.27 23.29
N SER A 316 -4.68 -5.57 22.01
CA SER A 316 -3.48 -5.18 21.25
C SER A 316 -3.36 -3.66 21.11
N HIS A 317 -2.12 -3.17 21.20
CA HIS A 317 -1.77 -1.76 21.12
C HIS A 317 -1.13 -1.43 19.78
N PHE A 318 -1.55 -0.31 19.19
CA PHE A 318 -1.07 0.17 17.89
C PHE A 318 -0.56 1.60 18.04
N ALA A 319 0.63 1.86 17.50
CA ALA A 319 1.18 3.22 17.42
C ALA A 319 0.63 3.98 16.20
N ASP A 320 0.23 3.25 15.15
CA ASP A 320 -0.31 3.82 13.92
C ASP A 320 -1.81 3.58 13.82
N ARG A 321 -2.52 4.62 13.36
CA ARG A 321 -3.95 4.59 13.14
C ARG A 321 -4.34 3.77 11.90
N SER A 322 -3.50 3.71 10.87
CA SER A 322 -3.75 2.85 9.69
C SER A 322 -3.66 1.38 10.08
N GLN A 323 -2.62 0.98 10.81
CA GLN A 323 -2.48 -0.36 11.36
C GLN A 323 -3.66 -0.76 12.24
N TYR A 324 -4.10 0.13 13.13
CA TYR A 324 -5.29 -0.10 13.95
C TYR A 324 -6.56 -0.29 13.11
N ALA A 325 -6.73 0.51 12.05
CA ALA A 325 -7.87 0.40 11.15
C ALA A 325 -7.84 -0.91 10.33
N LEU A 326 -6.67 -1.33 9.82
CA LEU A 326 -6.49 -2.63 9.17
C LEU A 326 -6.82 -3.77 10.12
N HIS A 327 -6.29 -3.73 11.34
CA HIS A 327 -6.56 -4.74 12.37
C HIS A 327 -8.06 -4.89 12.67
N LYS A 328 -8.81 -3.77 12.70
CA LYS A 328 -10.28 -3.81 12.81
C LYS A 328 -10.96 -4.41 11.59
N GLN A 329 -10.44 -4.14 10.40
CA GLN A 329 -11.02 -4.65 9.15
C GLN A 329 -10.99 -6.18 9.09
N ILE A 330 -9.97 -6.81 9.67
CA ILE A 330 -9.86 -8.27 9.83
C ILE A 330 -10.41 -8.77 11.17
N ALA A 331 -11.24 -7.97 11.83
CA ALA A 331 -11.92 -8.30 13.09
C ALA A 331 -10.97 -8.78 14.21
N CYS A 332 -9.81 -8.13 14.39
CA CYS A 332 -8.77 -8.52 15.35
C CYS A 332 -8.34 -10.02 15.18
N GLY A 333 -8.48 -10.57 13.95
CA GLY A 333 -8.20 -11.97 13.61
C GLY A 333 -9.34 -12.95 13.93
N ALA A 334 -10.52 -12.46 14.34
CA ALA A 334 -11.70 -13.28 14.52
C ALA A 334 -12.27 -13.69 13.14
N GLY A 335 -12.51 -14.99 12.95
CA GLY A 335 -12.97 -15.54 11.67
C GLY A 335 -11.88 -16.19 10.81
N PHE A 336 -10.66 -16.33 11.34
CA PHE A 336 -9.62 -17.13 10.69
C PHE A 336 -10.05 -18.59 10.68
N MET A 337 -9.91 -19.23 9.52
CA MET A 337 -10.28 -20.62 9.34
C MET A 337 -9.06 -21.51 9.55
N VAL A 338 -9.24 -22.62 10.26
CA VAL A 338 -8.21 -23.63 10.49
C VAL A 338 -8.76 -24.98 10.06
N TRP A 339 -8.18 -25.56 9.00
CA TRP A 339 -8.59 -26.85 8.47
C TRP A 339 -7.45 -27.85 8.66
N GLN A 340 -7.75 -29.03 9.19
CA GLN A 340 -6.81 -30.15 9.16
C GLN A 340 -6.92 -30.84 7.80
N ILE A 341 -5.80 -30.96 7.11
CA ILE A 341 -5.71 -31.62 5.81
C ILE A 341 -5.16 -33.04 6.04
N GLU A 342 -5.78 -34.03 5.40
CA GLU A 342 -5.30 -35.41 5.45
C GLU A 342 -3.89 -35.52 4.86
N GLN A 343 -3.04 -36.32 5.50
CA GLN A 343 -1.61 -36.36 5.16
C GLN A 343 -1.35 -36.85 3.72
N ASP A 344 -2.26 -37.67 3.20
CA ASP A 344 -2.20 -38.28 1.86
C ASP A 344 -3.04 -37.52 0.82
N SER A 345 -3.71 -36.42 1.20
CA SER A 345 -4.48 -35.65 0.22
C SER A 345 -3.54 -34.99 -0.78
N THR A 346 -3.77 -35.27 -2.06
CA THR A 346 -3.10 -34.59 -3.17
C THR A 346 -4.10 -33.69 -3.87
N GLU A 347 -3.81 -32.39 -3.90
CA GLU A 347 -4.60 -31.44 -4.69
C GLU A 347 -4.07 -31.46 -6.14
N LEU A 348 -4.94 -31.81 -7.09
CA LEU A 348 -4.65 -31.78 -8.52
C LEU A 348 -5.49 -30.69 -9.17
N TYR A 349 -4.86 -29.88 -10.02
CA TYR A 349 -5.49 -28.77 -10.71
C TYR A 349 -5.22 -28.92 -12.20
N GLU A 350 -6.29 -29.02 -13.01
CA GLU A 350 -6.17 -29.25 -14.45
C GLU A 350 -5.74 -27.99 -15.21
N ASN A 351 -6.27 -26.82 -14.81
CA ASN A 351 -6.05 -25.54 -15.48
C ASN A 351 -5.12 -24.63 -14.66
N CYS A 352 -3.83 -24.98 -14.62
CA CYS A 352 -2.81 -24.17 -13.97
C CYS A 352 -2.17 -23.17 -14.94
N LEU A 353 -2.30 -21.88 -14.64
CA LEU A 353 -1.56 -20.82 -15.31
C LEU A 353 -0.26 -20.53 -14.54
N LEU A 354 0.88 -20.94 -15.10
CA LEU A 354 2.18 -20.54 -14.56
C LEU A 354 2.44 -19.06 -14.90
N LEU A 355 2.63 -18.24 -13.88
CA LEU A 355 3.00 -16.84 -14.07
C LEU A 355 4.49 -16.74 -14.50
N PRO A 356 4.80 -16.05 -15.61
CA PRO A 356 6.15 -16.05 -16.18
C PRO A 356 7.22 -15.43 -15.27
N LYS A 357 8.36 -16.11 -15.08
CA LYS A 357 9.52 -15.62 -14.29
C LYS A 357 10.13 -14.33 -14.79
N GLN A 358 9.90 -13.99 -16.06
CA GLN A 358 10.33 -12.73 -16.64
C GLN A 358 9.61 -11.52 -16.02
N PHE A 359 8.42 -11.71 -15.44
CA PHE A 359 7.62 -10.65 -14.81
C PHE A 359 7.56 -10.82 -13.28
N PHE A 360 7.58 -12.06 -12.81
CA PHE A 360 7.49 -12.39 -11.39
C PHE A 360 8.79 -12.98 -10.89
N LYS A 361 9.32 -12.43 -9.79
CA LYS A 361 10.55 -12.96 -9.19
C LYS A 361 10.37 -14.38 -8.64
N PHE A 362 9.14 -14.75 -8.30
CA PHE A 362 8.79 -15.99 -7.63
C PHE A 362 7.88 -16.87 -8.48
N ASP A 363 7.92 -18.18 -8.21
CA ASP A 363 7.09 -19.18 -8.87
C ASP A 363 5.64 -19.10 -8.39
N TRP A 364 4.78 -18.53 -9.23
CA TRP A 364 3.36 -18.40 -8.97
C TRP A 364 2.52 -19.23 -9.93
N PHE A 365 1.51 -19.92 -9.38
CA PHE A 365 0.56 -20.73 -10.13
C PHE A 365 -0.86 -20.19 -9.92
N GLY A 366 -1.46 -19.63 -10.97
CA GLY A 366 -2.88 -19.27 -10.99
C GLY A 366 -3.74 -20.48 -11.29
N ILE A 367 -4.85 -20.66 -10.58
CA ILE A 367 -5.79 -21.75 -10.80
C ILE A 367 -7.05 -21.21 -11.50
N GLY A 368 -7.28 -21.67 -12.72
CA GLY A 368 -8.54 -21.47 -13.44
C GLY A 368 -9.62 -22.40 -12.90
N HIS A 369 -10.86 -21.91 -12.88
CA HIS A 369 -12.04 -22.65 -12.44
C HIS A 369 -12.83 -23.23 -13.61
#